data_AF-A0A7T6Z4L5-F1
#
_entry.id   AF-A0A7T6Z4L5-F1
#
_cell.length_a   1.000
_cell.length_b   1.000
_cell.length_c   1.000
_cell.angle_alpha   90.00
_cell.angle_beta   90.00
_cell.angle_gamma   90.00
#
_symmetry.space_group_name_H-M   'P 1'
#
loop_
_entity.id
_entity.type
_entity.pdbx_description
1 polymer ?
#
loop_
_entity_poly.entity_id
_entity_poly.type
_entity_poly.pdbx_seq_one_letter_code
_entity_poly.pdbx_strand_id
1 'polypeptide(L)' 'MNYISDELLLEAYDYAKMLNLDPAFIKLLEKEIKRRGL' A
#
# COMPACT_ATOMS: atom_id res chain seq x y z
N MET A 1 9.93 -2.73 1.55
CA MET A 1 8.97 -3.35 0.62
C MET A 1 9.59 -3.63 -0.75
N ASN A 2 10.88 -3.98 -0.87
CA ASN A 2 11.55 -4.08 -2.18
C ASN A 2 11.24 -5.37 -2.97
N TYR A 3 10.33 -6.22 -2.48
CA TYR A 3 10.02 -7.53 -3.07
C TYR A 3 8.59 -7.64 -3.63
N ILE A 4 7.76 -6.61 -3.43
CA ILE A 4 6.39 -6.59 -3.96
C ILE A 4 6.38 -5.79 -5.27
N SER A 5 5.69 -6.33 -6.28
CA SER A 5 5.40 -5.64 -7.53
C SER A 5 4.51 -4.43 -7.29
N ASP A 6 4.49 -3.50 -8.25
CA ASP A 6 3.65 -2.30 -8.17
C ASP A 6 2.16 -2.66 -8.16
N GLU A 7 1.76 -3.65 -8.95
CA GLU A 7 0.39 -4.19 -8.96
C GLU A 7 -0.04 -4.72 -7.59
N LEU A 8 0.79 -5.55 -6.95
CA LEU A 8 0.48 -6.09 -5.62
C LEU A 8 0.47 -5.01 -4.54
N LEU A 9 1.31 -3.97 -4.68
CA LEU A 9 1.32 -2.84 -3.75
C LEU A 9 0.01 -2.04 -3.82
N LEU A 10 -0.48 -1.78 -5.04
CA LEU A 10 -1.74 -1.06 -5.26
C LEU A 10 -2.94 -1.89 -4.77
N GLU A 11 -3.01 -3.17 -5.13
CA GLU A 11 -4.05 -4.07 -4.62
C GLU A 11 -4.06 -4.15 -3.09
N ALA A 12 -2.89 -4.31 -2.47
CA ALA A 12 -2.78 -4.39 -1.01
C ALA A 12 -3.28 -3.10 -0.34
N TYR A 13 -3.04 -1.93 -0.93
CA TYR A 13 -3.54 -0.65 -0.43
C TYR A 13 -5.07 -0.56 -0.51
N ASP A 14 -5.65 -0.94 -1.64
CA ASP A 14 -7.10 -0.92 -1.83
C ASP A 14 -7.81 -1.91 -0.89
N TYR A 15 -7.29 -3.13 -0.76
CA TYR A 15 -7.81 -4.12 0.19
C TYR A 15 -7.66 -3.64 1.64
N ALA A 16 -6.53 -3.02 1.99
CA ALA A 16 -6.31 -2.51 3.35
C ALA A 16 -7.33 -1.42 3.72
N LYS A 17 -7.68 -0.54 2.76
CA LYS A 17 -8.74 0.45 2.95
C LYS A 17 -10.12 -0.18 3.03
N MET A 18 -10.42 -1.15 2.15
CA MET A 18 -11.73 -1.82 2.10
C MET A 18 -12.02 -2.60 3.39
N LEU A 19 -11.01 -3.26 3.95
CA LEU A 19 -11.12 -4.02 5.21
C LEU A 19 -10.99 -3.13 6.46
N ASN A 20 -10.79 -1.82 6.27
CA ASN A 20 -10.57 -0.85 7.34
C ASN A 20 -9.47 -1.29 8.32
N LEU A 21 -8.33 -1.72 7.75
CA LEU A 21 -7.18 -2.15 8.53
C LEU A 21 -6.55 -0.98 9.29
N ASP A 22 -5.55 -1.31 10.11
CA ASP A 22 -4.83 -0.34 10.91
C ASP A 22 -4.37 0.89 10.08
N PRO A 23 -4.73 2.12 10.49
CA PRO A 23 -4.40 3.32 9.73
C PRO A 23 -2.89 3.55 9.55
N ALA A 24 -2.04 3.10 10.48
CA ALA A 24 -0.60 3.20 10.34
C ALA A 24 -0.08 2.24 9.26
N PHE A 25 -0.68 1.05 9.12
CA PHE A 25 -0.38 0.14 8.01
C PHE A 25 -0.76 0.74 6.66
N ILE A 26 -1.97 1.28 6.53
CA ILE A 26 -2.42 1.96 5.30
C ILE A 26 -1.46 3.11 4.92
N LYS A 27 -1.02 3.88 5.92
CA LYS A 27 -0.06 4.98 5.72
C LYS A 27 1.33 4.52 5.28
N LEU A 28 1.75 3.31 5.66
CA LEU A 28 3.01 2.73 5.17
C LEU A 28 2.92 2.39 3.68
N LEU A 29 1.80 1.81 3.24
CA LEU A 29 1.54 1.51 1.84
C LEU A 29 1.49 2.80 1.00
N GLU A 30 0.77 3.82 1.47
CA GLU A 30 0.68 5.12 0.81
C GLU A 30 2.07 5.79 0.66
N LYS A 31 2.92 5.72 1.69
CA LYS A 31 4.30 6.23 1.62
C LYS A 31 5.12 5.49 0.56
N GLU A 32 4.96 4.18 0.44
CA GLU A 32 5.69 3.37 -0.53
C GLU A 32 5.21 3.64 -1.97
N ILE A 33 3.90 3.78 -2.19
CA ILE A 33 3.29 4.19 -3.47
C ILE A 33 3.88 5.54 -3.90
N LYS A 34 3.84 6.54 -3.00
CA LYS A 34 4.42 7.87 -3.25
C LYS A 34 5.92 7.83 -3.52
N ARG A 35 6.66 6.96 -2.82
CA ARG A 35 8.11 6.78 -3.02
C ARG A 35 8.43 6.23 -4.41
N ARG A 36 7.57 5.37 -4.96
CA ARG A 36 7.72 4.79 -6.31
C ARG A 36 7.17 5.67 -7.43
N GLY A 37 6.36 6.68 -7.09
CA GLY A 37 5.73 7.57 -8.07
C GLY A 37 4.58 6.90 -8.82
N LEU A 38 3.87 5.98 -8.16
CA LEU A 38 2.68 5.29 -8.65
C LEU A 38 1.40 6.07 -8.31
#